data_AF-A0A6B0X1L8-F1
#
_entry.id   AF-A0A6B0X1L8-F1
#
_cell.length_a   1.000
_cell.length_b   1.000
_cell.length_c   1.000
_cell.angle_alpha   90.00
_cell.angle_beta   90.00
_cell.angle_gamma   90.00
#
_symmetry.space_group_name_H-M   'P 1'
#
loop_
_entity.id
_entity.type
_entity.pdbx_description
1 polymer ?
#
loop_
_entity_poly.entity_id
_entity_poly.type
_entity_poly.pdbx_seq_one_letter_code
_entity_poly.pdbx_strand_id
1 'polypeptide(L)'
;MNPENKKLLTPDTPDYPAALQRCSDNGRLLTVTAQGNLDVLDSTLLGFFCSVRSPGDAILKTYDLARTLRDTDATIIGGFQSPMEKECLDLLLRGTAPVVVCPARGLNRMRTPKNWQNPLSEGRMLILSFFNGNIHRPTATIAARRNAYIAALADRILIAHAEPGGKTETLCKDALAQGKPVFVLDSPDNAHLIELGIIPIPAEEVLDAIQGKVIYREDINTPTIDEWKDLS
;
A
#
# COMPACT_ATOMS: atom_id res chain seq x y z
N MET A 1 12.16 7.28 -19.91
CA MET A 1 11.33 8.43 -19.49
C MET A 1 12.17 9.33 -18.60
N ASN A 2 12.18 10.65 -18.77
CA ASN A 2 12.95 11.55 -17.89
C ASN A 2 12.29 11.57 -16.49
N PRO A 3 12.93 11.04 -15.42
CA PRO A 3 12.33 10.90 -14.09
C PRO A 3 12.00 12.24 -13.40
N GLU A 4 12.36 13.37 -14.00
CA GLU A 4 12.11 14.71 -13.46
C GLU A 4 10.73 15.29 -13.82
N ASN A 5 10.06 14.82 -14.88
CA ASN A 5 8.82 15.46 -15.33
C ASN A 5 7.57 14.80 -14.73
N LYS A 6 6.83 15.60 -13.96
CA LYS A 6 5.49 15.25 -13.47
C LYS A 6 4.53 15.20 -14.66
N LYS A 7 3.78 14.11 -14.79
CA LYS A 7 2.83 13.85 -15.86
C LYS A 7 1.41 13.89 -15.31
N LEU A 8 0.54 14.67 -15.94
CA LEU A 8 -0.90 14.62 -15.68
C LEU A 8 -1.49 13.45 -16.47
N LEU A 9 -2.23 12.57 -15.81
CA LEU A 9 -2.91 11.44 -16.41
C LEU A 9 -4.41 11.64 -16.24
N THR A 10 -5.14 11.57 -17.35
CA THR A 10 -6.59 11.72 -17.38
C THR A 10 -7.22 10.45 -17.97
N PRO A 11 -8.42 10.06 -17.55
CA PRO A 11 -9.02 8.78 -17.98
C PRO A 11 -9.24 8.62 -19.49
N ASP A 12 -9.21 9.72 -20.23
CA ASP A 12 -9.35 9.80 -21.68
C ASP A 12 -8.03 9.63 -22.45
N THR A 13 -6.88 9.57 -21.76
CA THR A 13 -5.59 9.39 -22.43
C THR A 13 -5.23 7.91 -22.57
N PRO A 14 -4.65 7.49 -23.73
CA PRO A 14 -4.30 6.07 -23.97
C PRO A 14 -3.29 5.49 -22.97
N ASP A 15 -2.57 6.34 -22.26
CA ASP A 15 -1.54 6.00 -21.28
C ASP A 15 -2.06 5.98 -19.84
N TYR A 16 -3.38 6.01 -19.64
CA TYR A 16 -4.00 5.90 -18.32
C TYR A 16 -3.88 4.46 -17.79
N PRO A 17 -3.13 4.20 -16.71
CA PRO A 17 -2.90 2.85 -16.20
C PRO A 17 -4.19 2.11 -15.86
N ALA A 18 -4.27 0.83 -16.25
CA ALA A 18 -5.44 -0.01 -16.01
C ALA A 18 -5.78 -0.12 -14.51
N ALA A 19 -4.76 -0.16 -13.64
CA ALA A 19 -4.96 -0.20 -12.19
C ALA A 19 -5.80 1.01 -11.70
N LEU A 20 -5.61 2.21 -12.26
CA LEU A 20 -6.34 3.41 -11.86
C LEU A 20 -7.82 3.39 -12.26
N GLN A 21 -8.26 2.45 -13.10
CA GLN A 21 -9.68 2.27 -13.41
C GLN A 21 -10.47 1.73 -12.21
N ARG A 22 -9.79 1.11 -11.25
CA ARG A 22 -10.39 0.62 -9.98
C ARG A 22 -10.73 1.73 -9.01
N CYS A 23 -10.20 2.94 -9.23
CA CYS A 23 -10.32 4.05 -8.32
C CYS A 23 -11.20 5.15 -8.91
N SER A 24 -12.29 5.47 -8.21
CA SER A 24 -13.21 6.55 -8.60
C SER A 24 -13.58 7.43 -7.41
N ASP A 25 -14.02 8.64 -7.70
CA ASP A 25 -14.63 9.56 -6.74
C ASP A 25 -16.02 9.94 -7.25
N ASN A 26 -17.06 9.63 -6.48
CA ASN A 26 -18.45 9.87 -6.87
C ASN A 26 -18.80 9.32 -8.27
N GLY A 27 -18.32 8.10 -8.58
CA GLY A 27 -18.57 7.42 -9.85
C GLY A 27 -17.74 7.94 -11.04
N ARG A 28 -16.77 8.84 -10.81
CA ARG A 28 -15.90 9.38 -11.85
C ARG A 28 -14.46 8.92 -11.64
N LEU A 29 -13.82 8.45 -12.70
CA LEU A 29 -12.40 8.12 -12.68
C LEU A 29 -11.56 9.34 -12.34
N LEU A 30 -10.44 9.11 -11.64
CA LEU A 30 -9.60 10.17 -11.13
C LEU A 30 -8.67 10.74 -12.20
N THR A 31 -8.48 12.06 -12.18
CA THR A 31 -7.31 12.68 -12.80
C THR A 31 -6.18 12.67 -11.78
N VAL A 32 -5.03 12.11 -12.14
CA VAL A 32 -3.89 11.96 -11.24
C VAL A 32 -2.64 12.64 -11.79
N THR A 33 -1.68 12.93 -10.92
CA THR A 33 -0.34 13.37 -11.34
C THR A 33 0.68 12.35 -10.88
N ALA A 34 1.51 11.90 -11.80
CA ALA A 34 2.52 10.87 -11.60
C ALA A 34 3.93 11.43 -11.84
N GLN A 35 4.92 10.92 -11.12
CA GLN A 35 6.34 11.14 -11.38
C GLN A 35 7.10 9.84 -11.10
N GLY A 36 7.85 9.34 -12.09
CA GLY A 36 8.55 8.05 -11.99
C GLY A 36 8.04 7.06 -13.04
N ASN A 37 8.26 5.77 -12.78
CA ASN A 37 7.86 4.71 -13.70
C ASN A 37 6.41 4.28 -13.46
N LEU A 38 5.55 4.32 -14.49
CA LEU A 38 4.16 3.89 -14.37
C LEU A 38 4.02 2.37 -14.39
N ASP A 39 4.96 1.66 -14.99
CA ASP A 39 4.92 0.20 -15.18
C ASP A 39 4.93 -0.55 -13.84
N VAL A 40 5.35 0.10 -12.74
CA VAL A 40 5.24 -0.47 -11.39
C VAL A 40 3.78 -0.72 -10.97
N LEU A 41 2.81 -0.11 -11.65
CA LEU A 41 1.38 -0.34 -11.41
C LEU A 41 0.84 -1.61 -12.07
N ASP A 42 1.63 -2.26 -12.95
CA ASP A 42 1.21 -3.45 -13.68
C ASP A 42 1.48 -4.76 -12.92
N SER A 43 2.27 -4.70 -11.83
CA SER A 43 2.49 -5.81 -10.91
C SER A 43 1.47 -5.81 -9.77
N THR A 44 1.50 -6.86 -8.94
CA THR A 44 0.64 -6.94 -7.74
C THR A 44 0.88 -5.76 -6.81
N LEU A 45 -0.18 -4.99 -6.54
CA LEU A 45 -0.16 -3.82 -5.68
C LEU A 45 -0.54 -4.19 -4.24
N LEU A 46 0.43 -4.11 -3.33
CA LEU A 46 0.21 -4.28 -1.90
C LEU A 46 0.03 -2.93 -1.20
N GLY A 47 -1.19 -2.63 -0.77
CA GLY A 47 -1.52 -1.45 0.02
C GLY A 47 -1.01 -1.57 1.45
N PHE A 48 0.02 -0.81 1.82
CA PHE A 48 0.60 -0.82 3.16
C PHE A 48 0.09 0.35 4.00
N PHE A 49 -0.41 0.05 5.20
CA PHE A 49 -0.87 1.06 6.16
C PHE A 49 -0.42 0.75 7.58
N CYS A 50 -0.13 1.80 8.34
CA CYS A 50 0.11 1.70 9.78
C CYS A 50 -0.42 2.94 10.51
N SER A 51 -1.04 2.74 11.68
CA SER A 51 -1.45 3.85 12.55
C SER A 51 -0.26 4.69 13.02
N VAL A 52 -0.53 5.93 13.42
CA VAL A 52 0.51 6.85 13.90
C VAL A 52 1.09 6.40 15.24
N ARG A 53 0.25 5.80 16.08
CA ARG A 53 0.64 5.18 17.34
C ARG A 53 0.72 3.68 17.10
N SER A 54 1.88 3.12 17.40
CA SER A 54 2.12 1.67 17.33
C SER A 54 2.77 1.23 18.64
N PRO A 55 2.29 0.15 19.26
CA PRO A 55 2.91 -0.45 20.44
C PRO A 55 4.25 -1.12 20.08
N GLY A 56 5.04 -1.43 21.11
CA GLY A 56 6.42 -1.90 20.95
C GLY A 56 6.56 -3.21 20.16
N ASP A 57 5.69 -4.20 20.40
CA ASP A 57 5.69 -5.48 19.66
C ASP A 57 5.36 -5.25 18.18
N ALA A 58 4.29 -4.49 17.91
CA ALA A 58 3.92 -4.12 16.55
C ALA A 58 5.05 -3.38 15.81
N ILE A 59 5.81 -2.52 16.48
CA ILE A 59 6.97 -1.83 15.86
C ILE A 59 8.03 -2.85 15.41
N LEU A 60 8.44 -3.77 16.29
CA LEU A 60 9.47 -4.77 15.96
C LEU A 60 9.04 -5.67 14.79
N LYS A 61 7.81 -6.20 14.85
CA LYS A 61 7.27 -7.02 13.77
C LYS A 61 7.11 -6.24 12.46
N THR A 62 6.84 -4.94 12.54
CA THR A 62 6.80 -4.08 11.34
C THR A 62 8.18 -3.91 10.72
N TYR A 63 9.25 -3.87 11.51
CA TYR A 63 10.62 -3.87 10.97
C TYR A 63 10.97 -5.18 10.27
N ASP A 64 10.60 -6.32 10.84
CA ASP A 64 10.81 -7.62 10.21
C ASP A 64 10.00 -7.74 8.92
N LEU A 65 8.74 -7.27 8.94
CA LEU A 65 7.91 -7.17 7.75
C LEU A 65 8.58 -6.32 6.65
N ALA A 66 9.06 -5.13 7.00
CA ALA A 66 9.71 -4.24 6.03
C ALA A 66 10.98 -4.87 5.44
N ARG A 67 11.70 -5.71 6.20
CA ARG A 67 12.83 -6.48 5.69
C ARG A 67 12.39 -7.57 4.72
N THR A 68 11.31 -8.29 5.03
CA THR A 68 10.75 -9.30 4.12
C THR A 68 10.27 -8.67 2.81
N LEU A 69 9.62 -7.51 2.88
CA LEU A 69 9.12 -6.78 1.71
C LEU A 69 10.23 -6.06 0.92
N ARG A 70 11.43 -5.89 1.48
CA ARG A 70 12.50 -5.06 0.90
C ARG A 70 12.90 -5.51 -0.51
N ASP A 71 12.91 -6.81 -0.74
CA ASP A 71 13.45 -7.44 -1.95
C ASP A 71 12.38 -8.23 -2.71
N THR A 72 11.09 -7.89 -2.51
CA THR A 72 9.95 -8.51 -3.21
C THR A 72 9.74 -7.93 -4.62
N ASP A 73 9.14 -8.71 -5.51
CA ASP A 73 8.71 -8.25 -6.84
C ASP A 73 7.33 -7.56 -6.81
N ALA A 74 6.59 -7.67 -5.70
CA ALA A 74 5.33 -6.96 -5.52
C ALA A 74 5.56 -5.45 -5.31
N THR A 75 4.69 -4.63 -5.89
CA THR A 75 4.77 -3.18 -5.70
C THR A 75 4.12 -2.80 -4.37
N ILE A 76 4.89 -2.15 -3.50
CA ILE A 76 4.36 -1.64 -2.22
C ILE A 76 3.82 -0.24 -2.43
N ILE A 77 2.51 -0.05 -2.23
CA ILE A 77 1.83 1.24 -2.34
C ILE A 77 1.39 1.74 -0.98
N GLY A 78 1.75 2.99 -0.66
CA GLY A 78 1.41 3.63 0.60
C GLY A 78 1.56 5.13 0.47
N GLY A 79 1.17 5.90 1.48
CA GLY A 79 1.53 7.33 1.53
C GLY A 79 2.52 7.68 2.63
N PHE A 80 3.00 6.68 3.36
CA PHE A 80 4.18 6.73 4.22
C PHE A 80 4.27 7.98 5.10
N GLN A 81 3.20 8.22 5.87
CA GLN A 81 2.99 9.44 6.63
C GLN A 81 3.23 9.24 8.13
N SER A 82 2.88 8.08 8.69
CA SER A 82 3.20 7.77 10.08
C SER A 82 4.71 7.60 10.28
N PRO A 83 5.23 7.78 11.51
CA PRO A 83 6.64 7.51 11.80
C PRO A 83 7.05 6.11 11.37
N MET A 84 6.24 5.10 11.71
CA MET A 84 6.54 3.72 11.34
C MET A 84 6.52 3.49 9.82
N GLU A 85 5.53 4.05 9.11
CA GLU A 85 5.52 3.89 7.65
C GLU A 85 6.75 4.55 6.98
N LYS A 86 7.26 5.67 7.52
CA LYS A 86 8.47 6.30 6.99
C LYS A 86 9.71 5.44 7.19
N GLU A 87 9.85 4.80 8.34
CA GLU A 87 10.94 3.85 8.60
C GLU A 87 10.85 2.65 7.65
N CYS A 88 9.64 2.12 7.41
CA CYS A 88 9.44 1.07 6.41
C CYS A 88 9.85 1.55 5.01
N LEU A 89 9.41 2.75 4.60
CA LEU A 89 9.80 3.31 3.31
C LEU A 89 11.32 3.41 3.18
N ASP A 90 12.00 3.92 4.20
CA ASP A 90 13.46 4.05 4.17
C ASP A 90 14.18 2.70 4.06
N LEU A 91 13.59 1.61 4.58
CA LEU A 91 14.10 0.25 4.39
C LEU A 91 13.81 -0.28 2.98
N LEU A 92 12.58 -0.13 2.50
CA LEU A 92 12.17 -0.55 1.15
C LEU A 92 13.03 0.13 0.07
N LEU A 93 13.32 1.43 0.22
CA LEU A 93 14.15 2.17 -0.75
C LEU A 93 15.62 1.74 -0.77
N ARG A 94 16.10 1.00 0.24
CA ARG A 94 17.44 0.36 0.26
C ARG A 94 17.45 -1.02 -0.39
N GLY A 95 16.28 -1.52 -0.80
CA GLY A 95 16.08 -2.79 -1.48
C GLY A 95 15.81 -2.65 -2.98
N THR A 96 15.33 -3.74 -3.56
CA THR A 96 14.92 -3.82 -4.97
C THR A 96 13.43 -3.65 -5.19
N ALA A 97 12.61 -3.75 -4.14
CA ALA A 97 11.15 -3.70 -4.26
C ALA A 97 10.66 -2.44 -5.00
N PRO A 98 9.68 -2.58 -5.91
CA PRO A 98 9.02 -1.43 -6.49
C PRO A 98 8.14 -0.72 -5.45
N VAL A 99 8.12 0.61 -5.46
CA VAL A 99 7.39 1.41 -4.45
C VAL A 99 6.58 2.53 -5.09
N VAL A 100 5.31 2.63 -4.70
CA VAL A 100 4.43 3.75 -5.07
C VAL A 100 4.14 4.59 -3.82
N VAL A 101 4.58 5.86 -3.83
CA VAL A 101 4.31 6.81 -2.76
C VAL A 101 3.18 7.75 -3.15
N CYS A 102 2.12 7.75 -2.34
CA CYS A 102 0.92 8.54 -2.54
C CYS A 102 0.82 9.68 -1.52
N PRO A 103 1.36 10.89 -1.81
CA PRO A 103 1.24 12.02 -0.89
C PRO A 103 -0.22 12.50 -0.77
N ALA A 104 -0.60 12.96 0.42
CA ALA A 104 -1.89 13.60 0.68
C ALA A 104 -1.91 15.08 0.22
N ARG A 105 -1.38 15.36 -0.97
CA ARG A 105 -1.27 16.69 -1.61
C ARG A 105 -0.87 16.55 -3.08
N GLY A 106 -1.07 17.60 -3.88
CA GLY A 106 -0.62 17.68 -5.27
C GLY A 106 0.91 17.72 -5.42
N LEU A 107 1.41 17.33 -6.60
CA LEU A 107 2.86 17.25 -6.86
C LEU A 107 3.50 18.57 -7.28
N ASN A 108 2.77 19.57 -7.78
CA ASN A 108 3.36 20.77 -8.42
C ASN A 108 4.46 21.44 -7.59
N ARG A 109 4.26 21.59 -6.27
CA ARG A 109 5.24 22.21 -5.34
C ARG A 109 6.00 21.21 -4.47
N MET A 110 5.84 19.91 -4.73
CA MET A 110 6.55 18.89 -4.00
C MET A 110 8.01 18.82 -4.47
N ARG A 111 8.92 19.00 -3.52
CA ARG A 111 10.33 18.64 -3.67
C ARG A 111 10.50 17.16 -3.39
N THR A 112 11.15 16.46 -4.32
CA THR A 112 11.52 15.05 -4.16
C THR A 112 12.68 14.93 -3.17
N PRO A 113 12.54 14.11 -2.10
CA PRO A 113 13.64 13.80 -1.19
C PRO A 113 14.85 13.19 -1.92
N LYS A 114 16.06 13.43 -1.41
CA LYS A 114 17.30 12.93 -2.06
C LYS A 114 17.35 11.41 -2.11
N ASN A 115 16.94 10.73 -1.05
CA ASN A 115 16.90 9.26 -0.98
C ASN A 115 15.90 8.62 -1.95
N TRP A 116 15.03 9.41 -2.59
CA TRP A 116 14.08 8.91 -3.61
C TRP A 116 14.66 9.01 -5.03
N GLN A 117 15.77 9.72 -5.22
CA GLN A 117 16.35 9.94 -6.56
C GLN A 117 16.84 8.64 -7.19
N ASN A 118 17.58 7.81 -6.45
CA ASN A 118 18.09 6.54 -6.99
C ASN A 118 16.93 5.59 -7.38
N PRO A 119 15.95 5.30 -6.49
CA PRO A 119 14.80 4.46 -6.86
C PRO A 119 13.99 4.99 -8.06
N LEU A 120 13.86 6.31 -8.20
CA LEU A 120 13.23 6.94 -9.37
C LEU A 120 14.06 6.75 -10.64
N SER A 121 15.38 6.93 -10.58
CA SER A 121 16.27 6.73 -11.73
C SER A 121 16.38 5.28 -12.17
N GLU A 122 16.27 4.35 -11.22
CA GLU A 122 16.29 2.90 -11.44
C GLU A 122 14.93 2.39 -11.96
N GLY A 123 13.92 3.27 -12.09
CA GLY A 123 12.60 2.89 -12.60
C GLY A 123 11.76 2.04 -11.65
N ARG A 124 12.15 1.97 -10.37
CA ARG A 124 11.48 1.16 -9.33
C ARG A 124 10.48 1.96 -8.51
N MET A 125 10.43 3.28 -8.69
CA MET A 125 9.60 4.15 -7.87
C MET A 125 8.61 4.96 -8.70
N LEU A 126 7.43 5.16 -8.13
CA LEU A 126 6.40 6.08 -8.60
C LEU A 126 5.93 6.98 -7.46
N ILE A 127 5.83 8.28 -7.71
CA ILE A 127 5.12 9.22 -6.84
C ILE A 127 3.77 9.51 -7.51
N LEU A 128 2.67 9.14 -6.86
CA LEU A 128 1.33 9.21 -7.41
C LEU A 128 0.41 10.07 -6.54
N SER A 129 0.01 11.25 -7.04
CA SER A 129 -0.97 12.10 -6.37
C SER A 129 -2.34 11.98 -7.02
N PHE A 130 -3.35 11.67 -6.20
CA PHE A 130 -4.77 11.73 -6.56
C PHE A 130 -5.37 13.14 -6.50
N PHE A 131 -4.57 14.13 -6.07
CA PHE A 131 -5.02 15.49 -5.83
C PHE A 131 -4.43 16.45 -6.86
N ASN A 132 -5.24 17.44 -7.23
CA ASN A 132 -4.81 18.52 -8.09
C ASN A 132 -3.67 19.35 -7.46
N GLY A 133 -3.00 20.13 -8.30
CA GLY A 133 -1.85 20.93 -7.90
C GLY A 133 -2.11 22.01 -6.85
N ASN A 134 -3.38 22.34 -6.55
CA ASN A 134 -3.77 23.41 -5.62
C ASN A 134 -3.86 22.93 -4.16
N ILE A 135 -3.95 21.61 -3.95
CA ILE A 135 -3.94 21.04 -2.60
C ILE A 135 -2.48 20.93 -2.15
N HIS A 136 -2.02 21.88 -1.33
CA HIS A 136 -0.63 21.93 -0.88
C HIS A 136 -0.41 21.37 0.53
N ARG A 137 -1.36 21.56 1.44
CA ARG A 137 -1.23 21.19 2.85
C ARG A 137 -1.93 19.85 3.11
N PRO A 138 -1.20 18.82 3.53
CA PRO A 138 -1.83 17.59 4.01
C PRO A 138 -2.72 17.89 5.22
N THR A 139 -3.93 17.36 5.20
CA THR A 139 -4.84 17.33 6.36
C THR A 139 -5.24 15.89 6.66
N ALA A 140 -5.77 15.68 7.86
CA ALA A 140 -6.35 14.39 8.24
C ALA A 140 -7.41 13.88 7.24
N THR A 141 -8.28 14.77 6.76
CA THR A 141 -9.35 14.44 5.80
C THR A 141 -8.77 14.07 4.43
N ILE A 142 -7.79 14.82 3.94
CA ILE A 142 -7.13 14.52 2.66
C ILE A 142 -6.34 13.21 2.75
N ALA A 143 -5.68 12.95 3.89
CA ALA A 143 -4.98 11.69 4.14
C ALA A 143 -5.93 10.49 4.20
N ALA A 144 -7.10 10.62 4.84
CA ALA A 144 -8.11 9.56 4.87
C ALA A 144 -8.65 9.26 3.45
N ARG A 145 -8.98 10.29 2.68
CA ARG A 145 -9.41 10.15 1.28
C ARG A 145 -8.33 9.51 0.41
N ARG A 146 -7.07 9.91 0.60
CA ARG A 146 -5.90 9.28 -0.05
C ARG A 146 -5.79 7.79 0.30
N ASN A 147 -5.99 7.42 1.56
CA ASN A 147 -5.95 6.03 1.99
C ASN A 147 -7.04 5.19 1.32
N ALA A 148 -8.25 5.73 1.22
CA ALA A 148 -9.35 5.08 0.51
C ALA A 148 -8.98 4.82 -0.97
N TYR A 149 -8.33 5.78 -1.64
CA TYR A 149 -7.86 5.59 -3.02
C TYR A 149 -6.75 4.55 -3.14
N ILE A 150 -5.79 4.52 -2.22
CA ILE A 150 -4.79 3.44 -2.18
C ILE A 150 -5.47 2.08 -2.00
N ALA A 151 -6.40 1.96 -1.04
CA ALA A 151 -7.11 0.72 -0.76
C ALA A 151 -7.94 0.23 -1.96
N ALA A 152 -8.59 1.15 -2.69
CA ALA A 152 -9.31 0.83 -3.91
C ALA A 152 -8.37 0.33 -5.03
N LEU A 153 -7.20 0.98 -5.17
CA LEU A 153 -6.20 0.66 -6.19
C LEU A 153 -5.49 -0.68 -5.93
N ALA A 154 -5.17 -0.97 -4.66
CA ALA A 154 -4.43 -2.14 -4.24
C ALA A 154 -5.16 -3.47 -4.54
N ASP A 155 -4.42 -4.50 -4.90
CA ASP A 155 -4.93 -5.87 -5.03
C ASP A 155 -5.17 -6.50 -3.66
N ARG A 156 -4.29 -6.20 -2.71
CA ARG A 156 -4.29 -6.70 -1.33
C ARG A 156 -3.92 -5.57 -0.37
N ILE A 157 -4.45 -5.61 0.84
CA ILE A 157 -4.13 -4.62 1.88
C ILE A 157 -3.39 -5.32 3.01
N LEU A 158 -2.30 -4.71 3.47
CA LEU A 158 -1.53 -5.15 4.63
C LEU A 158 -1.49 -4.05 5.68
N ILE A 159 -1.93 -4.40 6.88
CA ILE A 159 -1.97 -3.54 8.04
C ILE A 159 -0.88 -3.98 9.01
N ALA A 160 0.14 -3.13 9.19
CA ALA A 160 1.13 -3.38 10.23
C ALA A 160 0.49 -3.25 11.63
N HIS A 161 -0.27 -2.19 11.82
CA HIS A 161 -1.04 -1.96 13.04
C HIS A 161 -2.16 -0.94 12.81
N ALA A 162 -3.31 -1.15 13.48
CA ALA A 162 -4.34 -0.13 13.61
C ALA A 162 -4.69 0.12 15.08
N GLU A 163 -4.78 1.39 15.48
CA GLU A 163 -5.31 1.76 16.80
C GLU A 163 -6.83 1.51 16.81
N PRO A 164 -7.38 0.86 17.86
CA PRO A 164 -8.83 0.65 18.01
C PRO A 164 -9.61 1.98 17.93
N GLY A 165 -10.68 2.03 17.14
CA GLY A 165 -11.45 3.26 16.88
C GLY A 165 -10.73 4.28 16.00
N GLY A 166 -9.54 3.96 15.51
CA GLY A 166 -8.73 4.82 14.66
C GLY A 166 -9.15 4.80 13.19
N LYS A 167 -8.62 5.77 12.42
CA LYS A 167 -8.92 5.89 10.98
C LYS A 167 -8.44 4.70 10.15
N THR A 168 -7.33 4.07 10.56
CA THR A 168 -6.83 2.87 9.88
C THR A 168 -7.78 1.69 10.14
N GLU A 169 -8.36 1.56 11.32
CA GLU A 169 -9.38 0.53 11.60
C GLU A 169 -10.64 0.78 10.75
N THR A 170 -11.09 2.04 10.63
CA THR A 170 -12.19 2.41 9.73
C THR A 170 -11.90 2.01 8.29
N LEU A 171 -10.69 2.30 7.79
CA LEU A 171 -10.26 1.90 6.45
C LEU A 171 -10.33 0.37 6.26
N CYS A 172 -9.97 -0.41 7.28
CA CYS A 172 -10.05 -1.87 7.22
C CYS A 172 -11.49 -2.35 7.10
N LYS A 173 -12.40 -1.78 7.90
CA LYS A 173 -13.83 -2.10 7.86
C LYS A 173 -14.43 -1.79 6.49
N ASP A 174 -14.10 -0.63 5.93
CA ASP A 174 -14.54 -0.21 4.60
C ASP A 174 -14.01 -1.15 3.50
N ALA A 175 -12.74 -1.56 3.61
CA ALA A 175 -12.11 -2.48 2.65
C ALA A 175 -12.73 -3.89 2.70
N LEU A 176 -12.97 -4.43 3.90
CA LEU A 176 -13.66 -5.72 4.07
C LEU A 176 -15.07 -5.68 3.47
N ALA A 177 -15.82 -4.59 3.71
CA ALA A 177 -17.16 -4.41 3.14
C ALA A 177 -17.16 -4.36 1.60
N GLN A 178 -16.03 -4.02 0.99
CA GLN A 178 -15.82 -4.03 -0.46
C GLN A 178 -15.27 -5.36 -0.99
N GLY A 179 -15.13 -6.38 -0.13
CA GLY A 179 -14.56 -7.69 -0.49
C GLY A 179 -13.06 -7.64 -0.79
N LYS A 180 -12.34 -6.60 -0.33
CA LYS A 180 -10.88 -6.54 -0.48
C LYS A 180 -10.23 -7.51 0.51
N PRO A 181 -9.23 -8.31 0.07
CA PRO A 181 -8.43 -9.07 1.01
C PRO A 181 -7.60 -8.14 1.89
N VAL A 182 -7.84 -8.21 3.19
CA VAL A 182 -7.12 -7.43 4.20
C VAL A 182 -6.36 -8.39 5.10
N PHE A 183 -5.07 -8.14 5.24
CA PHE A 183 -4.15 -8.84 6.11
C PHE A 183 -3.68 -7.92 7.22
N VAL A 184 -3.36 -8.51 8.37
CA VAL A 184 -2.78 -7.79 9.50
C VAL A 184 -1.59 -8.56 10.05
N LEU A 185 -0.56 -7.85 10.51
CA LEU A 185 0.55 -8.51 11.21
C LEU A 185 0.05 -9.26 12.44
N ASP A 186 0.45 -10.53 12.55
CA ASP A 186 0.11 -11.36 13.69
C ASP A 186 0.77 -10.83 14.97
N SER A 187 -0.02 -10.12 15.77
CA SER A 187 0.39 -9.52 17.02
C SER A 187 -0.81 -9.42 17.96
N PRO A 188 -0.62 -9.63 19.29
CA PRO A 188 -1.67 -9.39 20.27
C PRO A 188 -2.27 -7.98 20.18
N ASP A 189 -1.47 -6.99 19.77
CA ASP A 189 -1.91 -5.60 19.60
C ASP A 189 -2.93 -5.41 18.46
N ASN A 190 -3.03 -6.40 17.57
CA ASN A 190 -3.95 -6.45 16.44
C ASN A 190 -5.12 -7.43 16.67
N ALA A 191 -5.29 -8.00 17.87
CA ALA A 191 -6.34 -9.00 18.15
C ALA A 191 -7.75 -8.52 17.76
N HIS A 192 -8.07 -7.24 18.05
CA HIS A 192 -9.35 -6.63 17.67
C HIS A 192 -9.60 -6.61 16.15
N LEU A 193 -8.54 -6.54 15.33
CA LEU A 193 -8.65 -6.62 13.87
C LEU A 193 -8.96 -8.05 13.42
N ILE A 194 -8.37 -9.04 14.09
CA ILE A 194 -8.63 -10.46 13.83
C ILE A 194 -10.08 -10.81 14.17
N GLU A 195 -10.60 -10.26 15.27
CA GLU A 195 -12.02 -10.39 15.66
C GLU A 195 -12.98 -9.77 14.63
N LEU A 196 -12.53 -8.76 13.87
CA LEU A 196 -13.29 -8.18 12.74
C LEU A 196 -13.27 -9.06 11.48
N GLY A 197 -12.59 -10.21 11.51
CA GLY A 197 -12.43 -11.10 10.37
C GLY A 197 -11.24 -10.76 9.47
N ILE A 198 -10.31 -9.90 9.92
CA ILE A 198 -9.06 -9.65 9.20
C ILE A 198 -8.13 -10.83 9.42
N ILE A 199 -7.42 -11.20 8.37
CA ILE A 199 -6.56 -12.37 8.36
C ILE A 199 -5.19 -12.02 9.00
N PRO A 200 -4.78 -12.67 10.10
CA PRO A 200 -3.44 -12.48 10.67
C PRO A 200 -2.38 -13.18 9.82
N ILE A 201 -1.23 -12.54 9.66
CA ILE A 201 -0.09 -13.04 8.89
C ILE A 201 1.22 -12.76 9.64
N PRO A 202 2.07 -13.77 9.87
CA PRO A 202 3.44 -13.58 10.32
C PRO A 202 4.28 -12.79 9.30
N ALA A 203 5.24 -11.99 9.76
CA ALA A 203 6.03 -11.12 8.88
C ALA A 203 6.81 -11.89 7.81
N GLU A 204 7.20 -13.12 8.13
CA GLU A 204 7.92 -14.07 7.27
C GLU A 204 7.04 -14.69 6.16
N GLU A 205 5.73 -14.80 6.37
CA GLU A 205 4.79 -15.44 5.44
C GLU A 205 4.11 -14.45 4.48
N VAL A 206 4.38 -13.15 4.64
CA VAL A 206 3.70 -12.10 3.88
C VAL A 206 3.84 -12.28 2.36
N LEU A 207 4.99 -12.76 1.88
CA LEU A 207 5.25 -12.92 0.44
C LEU A 207 4.37 -14.00 -0.19
N ASP A 208 4.17 -15.11 0.53
CA ASP A 208 3.32 -16.21 0.05
C ASP A 208 1.85 -15.79 -0.02
N ALA A 209 1.40 -14.99 0.95
CA ALA A 209 0.05 -14.44 0.94
C ALA A 209 -0.17 -13.41 -0.19
N ILE A 210 0.83 -12.58 -0.49
CA ILE A 210 0.76 -11.62 -1.61
C ILE A 210 0.73 -12.35 -2.96
N GLN A 211 1.46 -13.46 -3.10
CA GLN A 211 1.50 -14.27 -4.31
C GLN A 211 0.24 -15.14 -4.52
N GLY A 212 -0.74 -15.07 -3.62
CA GLY A 212 -1.95 -15.88 -3.69
C GLY A 212 -1.72 -17.38 -3.44
N LYS A 213 -0.56 -17.74 -2.87
CA LYS A 213 -0.22 -19.11 -2.48
C LYS A 213 -0.91 -19.53 -1.18
N VAL A 214 -1.42 -18.57 -0.42
CA VAL A 214 -2.31 -18.84 0.72
C VAL A 214 -3.75 -18.77 0.21
N ILE A 215 -4.37 -19.93 -0.02
CA ILE A 215 -5.78 -20.05 -0.38
C ILE A 215 -6.61 -19.99 0.91
N TYR A 216 -7.34 -18.89 1.11
CA TYR A 216 -8.38 -18.84 2.12
C TYR A 216 -9.66 -19.43 1.51
N ARG A 217 -10.20 -20.52 2.08
CA ARG A 217 -11.54 -21.01 1.71
C ARG A 217 -12.57 -19.93 2.06
N GLU A 218 -13.62 -19.81 1.25
CA GLU A 218 -14.76 -18.89 1.44
C GLU A 218 -15.50 -19.09 2.79
N ASP A 219 -15.13 -20.11 3.56
CA ASP A 219 -15.97 -20.66 4.62
C ASP A 219 -15.39 -20.44 6.03
N ILE A 220 -14.08 -20.20 6.22
CA ILE A 220 -13.50 -20.06 7.57
C ILE A 220 -12.14 -19.35 7.57
N ASN A 221 -12.02 -18.38 8.48
CA ASN A 221 -10.86 -17.54 8.75
C ASN A 221 -9.73 -18.32 9.47
N THR A 222 -9.14 -19.31 8.81
CA THR A 222 -8.00 -20.08 9.34
C THR A 222 -7.00 -20.39 8.22
N PRO A 223 -5.71 -20.04 8.37
CA PRO A 223 -4.70 -20.39 7.37
C PRO A 223 -4.49 -21.91 7.34
N THR A 224 -4.36 -22.46 6.13
CA THR A 224 -3.81 -23.81 5.94
C THR A 224 -2.58 -23.69 5.05
N ILE A 225 -1.48 -24.29 5.50
CA ILE A 225 -0.28 -24.54 4.68
C ILE A 225 -0.60 -25.81 3.89
N ASP A 226 -1.07 -25.69 2.65
CA ASP A 226 -1.32 -26.86 1.82
C ASP A 226 0.02 -27.53 1.45
N GLU A 227 0.09 -28.83 1.73
CA GLU A 227 1.24 -29.69 1.49
C GLU A 227 1.49 -29.82 -0.02
N TRP A 228 2.67 -29.38 -0.47
CA TRP A 228 3.20 -29.81 -1.77
C TRP A 228 3.68 -31.26 -1.66
N LYS A 229 2.75 -32.21 -1.74
CA LYS A 229 3.02 -33.59 -2.11
C LYS A 229 1.92 -34.08 -3.05
N ASP A 230 2.37 -34.55 -4.20
CA ASP A 230 1.60 -35.19 -5.26
C ASP A 230 0.97 -34.23 -6.27
N LEU A 231 1.81 -33.78 -7.20
CA LEU A 231 1.54 -33.81 -8.65
C LEU A 231 2.88 -33.70 -9.39
N SER A 232 3.53 -34.86 -9.52
CA SER A 232 4.41 -35.21 -10.64
C SER A 232 3.64 -35.27 -11.94
#